data_AF-A0A2D4MQY5-F1
#
_entry.id   AF-A0A2D4MQY5-F1
#
_cell.length_a   1.000
_cell.length_b   1.000
_cell.length_c   1.000
_cell.angle_alpha   90.00
_cell.angle_beta   90.00
_cell.angle_gamma   90.00
#
_symmetry.space_group_name_H-M   'P 1'
#
loop_
_entity.id
_entity.type
_entity.pdbx_description
1 polymer ?
#
loop_
_entity_poly.entity_id
_entity_poly.type
_entity_poly.pdbx_seq_one_letter_code
_entity_poly.pdbx_strand_id
1 'polypeptide(L)'
;IAAVMNTWTKQMGFPLVYIEGEQQEDNKVLKLVQKKFCASGPYSGEDCPLWMIPITICTSDDPTHAKMQVLMDKPELTLVLKDVKPEQWIKVSNNKKEIPP
;
A
#
# COMPACT_ATOMS: atom_id res chain seq x y z
N ILE A 1 -8.23 4.64 16.18
CA ILE A 1 -8.11 3.15 16.20
C ILE A 1 -9.43 2.49 15.78
N ALA A 2 -10.58 2.85 16.38
CA ALA A 2 -11.88 2.25 16.05
C ALA A 2 -12.30 2.36 14.57
N ALA A 3 -12.02 3.48 13.89
CA ALA A 3 -12.37 3.67 12.48
C ALA A 3 -11.62 2.71 11.53
N VAL A 4 -10.30 2.55 11.72
CA VAL A 4 -9.48 1.60 10.96
C VAL A 4 -10.02 0.19 11.18
N MET A 5 -10.16 -0.25 12.44
CA MET A 5 -10.61 -1.60 12.76
C MET A 5 -12.02 -1.91 12.23
N ASN A 6 -12.93 -0.95 12.24
CA ASN A 6 -14.27 -1.13 11.66
C ASN A 6 -14.21 -1.52 10.17
N THR A 7 -13.29 -0.95 9.38
CA THR A 7 -13.13 -1.33 7.96
C THR A 7 -12.61 -2.76 7.80
N TRP A 8 -11.82 -3.27 8.74
CA TRP A 8 -11.27 -4.63 8.68
C TRP A 8 -12.21 -5.71 9.22
N THR A 9 -13.00 -5.42 10.27
CA THR A 9 -13.79 -6.45 10.97
C THR A 9 -15.23 -6.56 10.50
N LYS A 10 -15.79 -5.52 9.84
CA LYS A 10 -17.20 -5.50 9.42
C LYS A 10 -17.41 -5.76 7.92
N GLN A 11 -16.34 -5.83 7.14
CA GLN A 11 -16.42 -6.09 5.70
C GLN A 11 -16.06 -7.55 5.43
N MET A 12 -16.91 -8.28 4.69
CA MET A 12 -16.58 -9.66 4.31
C MET A 12 -15.47 -9.68 3.26
N GLY A 13 -14.38 -10.40 3.55
CA GLY A 13 -13.22 -10.57 2.67
C GLY A 13 -11.97 -9.84 3.17
N PHE A 14 -10.98 -9.70 2.30
CA PHE A 14 -9.71 -9.02 2.59
C PHE A 14 -9.39 -8.00 1.48
N PRO A 15 -8.68 -6.90 1.78
CA PRO A 15 -8.16 -6.02 0.74
C PRO A 15 -7.02 -6.68 -0.01
N LEU A 16 -6.97 -6.41 -1.32
CA LEU A 16 -5.84 -6.67 -2.20
C LEU A 16 -5.36 -5.31 -2.74
N VAL A 17 -4.07 -5.03 -2.58
CA VAL A 17 -3.47 -3.81 -3.12
C VAL A 17 -2.60 -4.18 -4.32
N TYR A 18 -2.99 -3.68 -5.50
CA TYR A 18 -2.18 -3.73 -6.70
C TYR A 18 -1.18 -2.57 -6.67
N ILE A 19 0.06 -2.84 -7.04
CA ILE A 19 1.13 -1.84 -7.05
C ILE A 19 1.78 -1.87 -8.42
N GLU A 20 1.70 -0.75 -9.12
CA GLU A 20 2.41 -0.50 -10.36
C GLU A 20 3.52 0.51 -10.09
N GLY A 21 4.72 0.25 -10.60
CA GLY A 21 5.87 1.11 -10.38
C GLY A 21 6.50 1.53 -11.69
N GLU A 22 6.69 2.84 -11.86
CA GLU A 22 7.37 3.43 -13.01
C GLU A 22 8.61 4.18 -12.53
N GLN A 23 9.72 4.03 -13.26
CA GLN A 23 10.92 4.82 -13.03
C GLN A 23 10.79 6.17 -13.76
N GLN A 24 11.00 7.27 -13.05
CA GLN A 24 11.03 8.61 -13.63
C GLN A 24 12.32 9.30 -13.18
N GLU A 25 13.33 9.30 -14.05
CA GLU A 25 14.69 9.80 -13.74
C GLU A 25 15.24 9.13 -12.48
N ASP A 26 15.60 9.90 -11.46
CA ASP A 26 16.08 9.43 -10.16
C ASP A 26 14.95 9.13 -9.15
N ASN A 27 13.69 9.11 -9.59
CA ASN A 27 12.52 8.87 -8.75
C ASN A 27 11.77 7.60 -9.16
N LYS A 28 11.03 7.02 -8.21
CA LYS A 28 10.03 5.98 -8.48
C LYS A 28 8.63 6.51 -8.26
N VAL A 29 7.76 6.41 -9.26
CA VAL A 29 6.33 6.67 -9.11
C VAL A 29 5.62 5.35 -8.88
N LEU A 30 4.88 5.24 -7.78
CA LEU A 30 4.08 4.07 -7.44
C LEU A 30 2.61 4.41 -7.53
N LYS A 31 1.85 3.66 -8.31
CA LYS A 31 0.38 3.69 -8.34
C LYS A 31 -0.15 2.50 -7.56
N LEU A 32 -0.88 2.77 -6.48
CA LEU A 32 -1.51 1.78 -5.63
C LEU A 32 -3.02 1.77 -5.90
N VAL A 33 -3.60 0.59 -6.07
CA VAL A 33 -5.05 0.41 -6.26
C VAL A 33 -5.56 -0.66 -5.31
N GLN A 34 -6.49 -0.31 -4.42
CA GLN A 34 -7.11 -1.28 -3.52
C GLN A 34 -8.38 -1.87 -4.14
N LYS A 35 -8.53 -3.19 -4.02
CA LYS A 35 -9.72 -3.94 -4.43
C LYS A 35 -10.05 -4.97 -3.36
N LYS A 36 -11.27 -5.49 -3.40
CA LYS A 36 -11.64 -6.66 -2.61
C LYS A 36 -11.04 -7.93 -3.22
N PHE A 37 -10.35 -8.72 -2.40
CA PHE A 37 -9.95 -10.07 -2.79
C PHE A 37 -11.19 -10.98 -2.85
N CYS A 38 -11.38 -11.63 -4.00
CA CYS A 38 -12.44 -12.60 -4.23
C CYS A 38 -11.85 -13.89 -4.82
N ALA A 39 -11.91 -14.99 -4.07
CA ALA A 39 -11.37 -16.28 -4.50
C ALA A 39 -12.12 -16.86 -5.72
N SER A 40 -13.39 -16.47 -5.91
CA SER A 40 -14.25 -16.92 -7.02
C SER A 40 -14.13 -16.07 -8.29
N GLY A 41 -13.14 -15.17 -8.38
CA GLY A 41 -12.96 -14.25 -9.52
C GLY A 41 -13.26 -12.80 -9.16
N PRO A 42 -13.20 -11.87 -10.14
CA PRO A 42 -13.31 -10.43 -9.89
C PRO A 42 -14.62 -10.06 -9.17
N TYR A 43 -14.51 -9.23 -8.13
CA TYR A 43 -15.68 -8.69 -7.45
C TYR A 43 -16.49 -7.84 -8.43
N SER A 44 -17.79 -8.15 -8.58
CA SER A 44 -18.69 -7.54 -9.55
C SER A 44 -19.73 -6.60 -8.91
N GLY A 45 -19.63 -6.34 -7.60
CA GLY A 45 -20.53 -5.43 -6.91
C GLY A 45 -20.24 -3.96 -7.28
N GLU A 46 -21.28 -3.14 -7.29
CA GLU A 46 -21.22 -1.72 -7.68
C GLU A 46 -20.30 -0.90 -6.77
N ASP A 47 -20.18 -1.27 -5.49
CA ASP A 47 -19.29 -0.62 -4.52
C ASP A 47 -18.20 -1.59 -4.03
N CYS A 48 -16.95 -1.39 -4.48
CA CYS A 48 -15.81 -2.07 -3.89
C CYS A 48 -15.60 -1.56 -2.45
N PRO A 49 -15.67 -2.43 -1.42
CA PRO A 49 -15.41 -2.00 -0.05
C PRO A 49 -14.02 -1.38 0.07
N LEU A 50 -13.92 -0.30 0.85
CA LEU A 50 -12.67 0.42 1.10
C LEU A 50 -12.15 0.07 2.48
N TRP A 51 -10.86 -0.20 2.55
CA TRP A 51 -10.14 -0.41 3.79
C TRP A 51 -9.22 0.78 4.05
N MET A 52 -9.06 1.10 5.34
CA MET A 52 -7.97 1.97 5.78
C MET A 52 -6.72 1.11 5.94
N ILE A 53 -5.81 1.19 4.98
CA ILE A 53 -4.62 0.33 4.91
C ILE A 53 -3.38 1.18 5.22
N PRO A 54 -2.70 0.98 6.36
CA PRO A 54 -1.41 1.61 6.58
C PRO A 54 -0.40 0.97 5.62
N ILE A 55 0.30 1.79 4.84
CA ILE A 55 1.31 1.36 3.88
C ILE A 55 2.67 1.91 4.36
N THR A 56 3.61 1.00 4.58
CA THR A 56 5.02 1.30 4.88
C THR A 56 5.87 0.86 3.71
N ILE A 57 6.70 1.76 3.21
CA ILE A 57 7.61 1.54 2.09
C ILE A 57 9.04 1.67 2.57
N CYS A 58 9.88 0.67 2.29
CA CYS A 58 11.33 0.74 2.44
C CYS A 58 12.03 0.39 1.13
N THR A 59 13.27 0.83 1.02
CA THR A 59 14.14 0.66 -0.15
C THR A 59 15.34 -0.20 0.19
N SER A 60 16.05 -0.67 -0.84
CA SER A 60 17.19 -1.56 -0.66
C SER A 60 18.42 -0.94 0.02
N ASP A 61 18.54 0.39 -0.01
CA ASP A 61 19.59 1.15 0.68
C ASP A 61 19.40 1.20 2.19
N ASP A 62 18.15 1.31 2.65
CA ASP A 62 17.76 1.27 4.04
C ASP A 62 16.57 0.33 4.24
N PRO A 63 16.81 -0.99 4.28
CA PRO A 63 15.75 -1.98 4.45
C PRO A 63 15.15 -1.98 5.88
N THR A 64 15.80 -1.28 6.81
CA THR A 64 15.44 -1.23 8.23
C THR A 64 14.50 -0.07 8.56
N HIS A 65 14.64 1.07 7.89
CA HIS A 65 13.79 2.25 8.10
C HIS A 65 12.76 2.43 6.99
N ALA A 66 11.65 3.07 7.33
CA ALA A 66 10.64 3.42 6.35
C ALA A 66 11.08 4.67 5.59
N LYS A 67 11.20 4.55 4.26
CA LYS A 67 11.36 5.72 3.38
C LYS A 67 10.06 6.52 3.29
N MET A 68 8.91 5.84 3.41
CA MET A 68 7.59 6.48 3.44
C MET A 68 6.59 5.67 4.24
N GLN A 69 5.69 6.38 4.94
CA GLN A 69 4.52 5.81 5.60
C GLN A 69 3.28 6.63 5.21
N VAL A 70 2.23 5.96 4.75
CA VAL A 70 0.99 6.61 4.32
C VAL A 70 -0.21 5.75 4.70
N LEU A 71 -1.36 6.36 4.90
CA LEU A 71 -2.62 5.67 5.09
C LEU A 71 -3.40 5.71 3.79
N MET A 72 -3.62 4.56 3.17
CA MET A 72 -4.47 4.45 1.98
C MET A 72 -5.92 4.37 2.44
N ASP A 73 -6.69 5.42 2.17
CA ASP A 73 -8.11 5.57 2.50
C ASP A 73 -9.00 5.80 1.28
N LYS A 74 -8.41 5.74 0.08
CA LYS A 74 -9.05 5.92 -1.23
C LYS A 74 -8.86 4.68 -2.12
N PRO A 75 -9.69 4.49 -3.16
CA PRO A 75 -9.53 3.38 -4.11
C PRO A 75 -8.16 3.36 -4.78
N GLU A 76 -7.63 4.54 -5.12
CA GLU A 76 -6.32 4.71 -5.76
C GLU A 76 -5.48 5.74 -5.00
N LEU A 77 -4.16 5.53 -5.00
CA LEU A 77 -3.18 6.42 -4.40
C LEU A 77 -1.89 6.41 -5.24
N THR A 78 -1.44 7.58 -5.69
CA THR A 78 -0.16 7.74 -6.37
C THR A 78 0.87 8.34 -5.42
N LEU A 79 2.05 7.72 -5.34
CA LEU A 79 3.16 8.11 -4.50
C LEU A 79 4.40 8.37 -5.35
N VAL A 80 5.20 9.35 -4.96
CA VAL A 80 6.50 9.64 -5.59
C VAL A 80 7.58 9.42 -4.55
N LEU A 81 8.44 8.42 -4.78
CA LEU A 81 9.61 8.13 -3.97
C LEU A 81 10.82 8.81 -4.61
N LYS A 82 11.35 9.82 -3.94
CA LYS A 82 12.53 10.55 -4.42
C LYS A 82 13.80 9.75 -4.20
N ASP A 83 14.78 9.98 -5.07
CA ASP A 83 16.13 9.41 -4.93
C ASP A 83 16.07 7.87 -4.81
N VAL A 84 15.31 7.24 -5.71
CA VAL A 84 15.23 5.78 -5.84
C VAL A 84 15.70 5.41 -7.23
N LYS A 85 16.92 4.89 -7.28
CA LYS A 85 17.58 4.49 -8.53
C LYS A 85 16.94 3.22 -9.10
N PRO A 86 17.06 2.99 -10.42
CA PRO A 86 16.44 1.84 -11.10
C PRO A 86 16.85 0.48 -10.51
N GLU A 87 18.07 0.37 -9.97
CA GLU A 87 18.63 -0.87 -9.43
C GLU A 87 18.15 -1.18 -8.00
N GLN A 88 17.55 -0.20 -7.32
CA GLN A 88 17.08 -0.37 -5.95
C GLN A 88 15.72 -1.06 -5.94
N TRP A 89 15.59 -2.11 -5.11
CA TRP A 89 14.29 -2.72 -4.87
C TRP A 89 13.49 -1.89 -3.87
N ILE A 90 12.16 -1.93 -4.02
CA ILE A 90 11.21 -1.33 -3.09
C ILE A 90 10.40 -2.47 -2.47
N LYS A 91 10.24 -2.43 -1.14
CA LYS A 91 9.34 -3.31 -0.42
C LYS A 91 8.20 -2.49 0.15
N VAL A 92 6.98 -2.92 -0.18
CA VAL A 92 5.75 -2.36 0.35
C VAL A 92 5.16 -3.35 1.35
N SER A 93 4.75 -2.86 2.51
CA SER A 93 4.21 -3.69 3.59
C SER A 93 3.09 -2.96 4.33
N ASN A 94 2.19 -3.72 4.95
CA ASN A 94 1.14 -3.17 5.81
C ASN A 94 1.54 -3.15 7.31
N ASN A 95 2.78 -3.48 7.61
CA ASN A 95 3.28 -3.50 8.98
C ASN A 95 3.77 -2.10 9.35
N LYS A 96 3.29 -1.56 10.47
CA LYS A 96 4.12 -0.66 11.27
C LYS A 96 5.23 -1.53 11.86
N LYS A 97 6.45 -1.46 11.32
CA LYS A 97 7.60 -1.74 12.18
C LYS A 97 7.56 -0.65 13.24
N GLU A 98 7.04 -0.95 14.43
CA GLU A 98 7.41 -0.17 15.61
C GLU A 98 8.92 -0.27 15.71
N ILE A 99 9.58 0.87 15.50
CA ILE A 99 10.99 1.01 15.80
C ILE A 99 11.03 1.04 17.34
N PRO A 100 11.60 0.03 18.01
CA PRO A 100 11.75 0.10 19.46
C PRO A 100 12.60 1.33 19.83
N PRO A 101 12.33 1.96 20.99
CA PRO A 101 13.03 3.19 21.42
C PRO A 101 14.53 3.00 21.59
#